data_AF-A0A7V8BN82-F1
#
_entry.id   AF-A0A7V8BN82-F1
#
_cell.length_a   1.000
_cell.length_b   1.000
_cell.length_c   1.000
_cell.angle_alpha   90.00
_cell.angle_beta   90.00
_cell.angle_gamma   90.00
#
_symmetry.space_group_name_H-M   'P 1'
#
loop_
_entity.id
_entity.type
_entity.pdbx_description
1 polymer ?
#
loop_
_entity_poly.entity_id
_entity_poly.type
_entity_poly.pdbx_seq_one_letter_code
_entity_poly.pdbx_strand_id
1 'polypeptide(L)'
;MRRAVDVVVVGGGAFGLAMSHALTQRAIDHVVIERGEVGHAWRAERWDSLRLLTPNWMCRLPGHAYDGCDPDGYMGAADVAGFLAGYAVRARAPVLPHTTVQRVMPSGDGYLVRTDQGDLRCRAVVLASGACSRPAVPRLADDVPRSVAQWT
;
A
#
# COMPACT_ATOMS: atom_id res chain seq x y z
N MET A 1 -22.75 0.07 -10.86
CA MET A 1 -22.88 1.50 -10.48
C MET A 1 -21.52 2.17 -10.61
N ARG A 2 -21.42 3.36 -11.21
CA ARG A 2 -20.17 4.15 -11.25
C ARG A 2 -20.14 5.06 -10.02
N ARG A 3 -19.10 4.96 -9.19
CA ARG A 3 -18.91 5.83 -8.01
C ARG A 3 -18.00 7.01 -8.39
N ALA A 4 -18.36 8.21 -7.94
CA ALA A 4 -17.55 9.42 -8.11
C ALA A 4 -16.97 9.82 -6.75
N VAL A 5 -15.69 10.17 -6.71
CA VAL A 5 -14.93 10.67 -5.54
C VAL A 5 -13.93 11.71 -6.02
N ASP A 6 -13.46 12.64 -5.19
CA ASP A 6 -12.49 13.64 -5.65
C ASP A 6 -11.11 13.02 -5.94
N VAL A 7 -10.63 12.17 -5.04
CA VAL A 7 -9.29 11.55 -5.14
C VAL A 7 -9.35 10.03 -4.99
N VAL A 8 -8.68 9.32 -5.89
CA VAL A 8 -8.37 7.88 -5.71
C VAL A 8 -6.90 7.72 -5.34
N VAL A 9 -6.63 7.11 -4.20
CA VAL A 9 -5.28 6.72 -3.77
C VAL A 9 -5.08 5.24 -4.07
N VAL A 10 -4.07 4.89 -4.87
CA VAL A 10 -3.78 3.51 -5.26
C VAL A 10 -2.66 2.95 -4.38
N GLY A 11 -2.99 2.05 -3.46
CA GLY A 11 -2.09 1.40 -2.52
C GLY A 11 -2.46 1.68 -1.06
N GLY A 12 -2.73 0.62 -0.28
CA GLY A 12 -3.03 0.63 1.16
C GLY A 12 -1.80 0.43 2.04
N GLY A 13 -0.63 0.89 1.60
CA GLY A 13 0.61 0.90 2.38
C GLY A 13 0.83 2.21 3.14
N ALA A 14 2.01 2.36 3.75
CA ALA A 14 2.38 3.53 4.57
C ALA A 14 2.11 4.88 3.87
N PHE A 15 2.52 5.02 2.61
CA PHE A 15 2.35 6.27 1.86
C PHE A 15 0.90 6.54 1.50
N GLY A 16 0.13 5.52 1.12
CA GLY A 16 -1.29 5.68 0.78
C GLY A 16 -2.13 6.04 1.99
N LEU A 17 -1.85 5.43 3.15
CA LEU A 17 -2.51 5.76 4.41
C LEU A 17 -2.13 7.16 4.91
N ALA A 18 -0.85 7.55 4.79
CA ALA A 18 -0.41 8.90 5.13
C ALA A 18 -1.08 9.96 4.23
N MET A 19 -1.24 9.68 2.93
CA MET A 19 -1.98 10.54 2.01
C MET A 19 -3.47 10.63 2.40
N SER A 20 -4.10 9.49 2.70
CA SER A 20 -5.49 9.45 3.17
C SER A 20 -5.69 10.32 4.40
N HIS A 21 -4.78 10.24 5.38
CA HIS A 21 -4.81 11.13 6.55
C HIS A 21 -4.74 12.61 6.16
N ALA A 22 -3.82 13.00 5.27
CA ALA A 22 -3.67 14.39 4.84
C ALA A 22 -4.89 14.94 4.08
N LEU A 23 -5.58 14.09 3.30
CA LEU A 23 -6.82 14.40 2.60
C LEU A 23 -7.99 14.54 3.58
N THR A 24 -8.11 13.63 4.56
CA THR A 24 -9.11 13.72 5.64
C THR A 24 -8.98 15.02 6.41
N GLN A 25 -7.77 15.43 6.79
CA GLN A 25 -7.53 16.71 7.51
C GLN A 25 -7.97 17.95 6.71
N ARG A 26 -8.12 17.82 5.39
CA ARG A 26 -8.57 18.89 4.48
C ARG A 26 -10.03 18.73 4.04
N ALA A 27 -10.74 17.76 4.59
CA ALA A 27 -12.11 17.40 4.21
C ALA A 27 -12.26 17.11 2.69
N ILE A 28 -11.25 16.50 2.07
CA ILE A 28 -11.30 16.09 0.66
C ILE A 28 -11.82 14.65 0.59
N ASP A 29 -12.90 14.43 -0.18
CA ASP A 29 -13.46 13.10 -0.38
C ASP A 29 -12.50 12.22 -1.17
N HIS A 30 -12.23 11.02 -0.65
CA HIS A 30 -11.28 10.12 -1.26
C HIS A 30 -11.53 8.68 -0.88
N VAL A 31 -10.87 7.79 -1.62
CA VAL A 31 -10.85 6.36 -1.35
C VAL A 31 -9.44 5.84 -1.53
N VAL A 32 -9.04 4.88 -0.69
CA VAL A 32 -7.79 4.14 -0.84
C VAL A 32 -8.10 2.77 -1.41
N ILE A 33 -7.46 2.38 -2.49
CA ILE A 33 -7.68 1.07 -3.12
C ILE A 33 -6.46 0.19 -2.88
N GLU A 34 -6.68 -1.01 -2.34
CA GLU A 34 -5.64 -1.99 -2.05
C GLU A 34 -5.98 -3.35 -2.65
N ARG A 35 -5.01 -3.98 -3.34
CA ARG A 35 -5.21 -5.27 -4.03
C ARG A 35 -5.45 -6.42 -3.07
N GLY A 36 -4.88 -6.33 -1.87
CA GLY A 36 -5.08 -7.31 -0.80
C GLY A 36 -5.65 -6.64 0.43
N GLU A 37 -5.00 -6.91 1.56
CA GLU A 37 -5.27 -6.27 2.84
C GLU A 37 -4.43 -5.02 3.03
N VAL A 38 -4.80 -4.16 3.98
CA VAL A 38 -3.92 -3.04 4.39
C VAL A 38 -2.53 -3.58 4.76
N GLY A 39 -1.49 -3.01 4.15
CA GLY A 39 -0.12 -3.48 4.32
C GLY A 39 0.17 -4.84 3.66
N HIS A 40 -0.59 -5.27 2.65
CA HIS A 40 -0.49 -6.59 2.01
C HIS A 40 0.94 -7.00 1.65
N ALA A 41 1.72 -6.08 1.07
CA ALA A 41 3.10 -6.35 0.69
C ALA A 41 3.95 -6.82 1.89
N TRP A 42 3.75 -6.26 3.08
CA TRP A 42 4.45 -6.69 4.30
C TRP A 42 3.92 -8.02 4.84
N ARG A 43 2.62 -8.25 4.71
CA ARG A 43 1.96 -9.45 5.25
C ARG A 43 2.23 -10.72 4.43
N ALA A 44 2.26 -10.60 3.11
CA ALA A 44 2.19 -11.75 2.20
C ALA A 44 3.31 -11.81 1.17
N GLU A 45 4.07 -10.73 0.98
CA GLU A 45 5.09 -10.64 -0.08
C GLU A 45 6.51 -10.45 0.48
N ARG A 46 6.72 -10.72 1.77
CA ARG A 46 8.02 -10.70 2.44
C ARG A 46 8.28 -12.04 3.11
N TRP A 47 9.57 -12.34 3.29
CA TRP A 47 10.03 -13.55 3.97
C TRP A 47 9.94 -13.40 5.50
N ASP A 48 9.74 -14.50 6.21
CA ASP A 48 9.41 -14.53 7.65
C ASP A 48 10.48 -13.87 8.55
N SER A 49 11.75 -14.00 8.15
CA SER A 49 12.87 -13.42 8.89
C SER A 49 13.13 -11.94 8.59
N LEU A 50 12.38 -11.32 7.67
CA LEU A 50 12.53 -9.90 7.40
C LEU A 50 12.27 -9.08 8.66
N ARG A 51 13.18 -8.15 8.93
CA ARG A 51 13.08 -7.14 9.98
C ARG A 51 13.36 -5.78 9.38
N LEU A 52 12.83 -4.73 10.01
CA LEU A 52 13.19 -3.36 9.64
C LEU A 52 14.69 -3.11 9.84
N LEU A 53 15.23 -2.22 9.03
CA LEU A 53 16.61 -1.72 9.14
C LEU A 53 16.73 -0.51 10.08
N THR A 54 15.60 0.00 10.58
CA THR A 54 15.53 1.13 11.51
C THR A 54 14.83 0.70 12.80
N PRO A 55 15.23 1.24 13.97
CA PRO A 55 14.56 0.97 15.23
C PRO A 55 13.07 1.29 15.20
N ASN A 56 12.29 0.58 16.01
CA ASN A 56 10.83 0.70 16.05
C ASN A 56 10.34 2.11 16.39
N TRP A 57 11.05 2.85 17.23
CA TRP A 57 10.69 4.25 17.56
C TRP A 57 10.73 5.18 16.33
N MET A 58 11.46 4.83 15.27
CA MET A 58 11.47 5.58 14.00
C MET A 58 10.23 5.31 13.15
N CYS A 59 9.46 4.26 13.42
CA CYS A 59 8.24 3.92 12.69
C CYS A 59 7.10 4.86 13.07
N ARG A 60 6.88 5.87 12.23
CA ARG A 60 5.90 6.92 12.47
C ARG A 60 5.06 7.18 11.23
N LEU A 61 3.78 7.41 11.45
CA LEU A 61 2.80 7.91 10.49
C LEU A 61 2.17 9.19 11.04
N PRO A 62 1.49 10.00 10.20
CA PRO A 62 0.83 11.21 10.68
C PRO A 62 -0.12 10.91 11.84
N GLY A 63 0.19 11.44 13.03
CA GLY A 63 -0.59 11.25 14.26
C GLY A 63 -0.47 9.85 14.91
N HIS A 64 0.47 9.02 14.48
CA HIS A 64 0.65 7.66 15.01
C HIS A 64 2.13 7.28 15.07
N ALA A 65 2.60 6.87 16.23
CA ALA A 65 3.96 6.39 16.44
C ALA A 65 3.89 4.97 17.03
N TYR A 66 4.97 4.22 16.87
CA TYR A 66 5.14 2.95 17.56
C TYR A 66 4.92 3.12 19.08
N ASP A 67 4.08 2.25 19.65
CA ASP A 67 3.67 2.23 21.05
C ASP A 67 3.87 0.85 21.72
N GLY A 68 4.65 -0.03 21.07
CA GLY A 68 5.00 -1.34 21.61
C GLY A 68 6.08 -1.29 22.69
N CYS A 69 6.37 -2.45 23.29
CA CYS A 69 7.27 -2.58 24.43
C CYS A 69 8.78 -2.61 24.09
N ASP A 70 9.14 -2.68 22.80
CA ASP A 70 10.53 -2.77 22.34
C ASP A 70 10.86 -1.66 21.33
N PRO A 71 11.07 -0.40 21.79
CA PRO A 71 11.32 0.74 20.91
C PRO A 71 12.67 0.66 20.17
N ASP A 72 13.68 0.04 20.76
CA ASP A 72 15.03 -0.11 20.18
C ASP A 72 15.17 -1.36 19.30
N GLY A 73 14.19 -2.26 19.36
CA GLY A 73 14.08 -3.41 18.49
C GLY A 73 13.72 -3.08 17.04
N TYR A 74 13.54 -4.13 16.25
CA TYR A 74 13.28 -4.07 14.82
C TYR A 74 12.06 -4.93 14.49
N MET A 75 10.95 -4.32 14.10
CA MET A 75 9.70 -5.00 13.80
C MET A 75 9.87 -6.01 12.66
N GLY A 76 9.23 -7.16 12.80
CA GLY A 76 9.04 -8.12 11.71
C GLY A 76 8.07 -7.61 10.66
N ALA A 77 8.07 -8.25 9.50
CA ALA A 77 7.15 -7.89 8.42
C ALA A 77 5.67 -7.99 8.85
N ALA A 78 5.32 -9.02 9.63
CA ALA A 78 3.99 -9.18 10.21
C ALA A 78 3.63 -8.03 11.18
N ASP A 79 4.56 -7.60 12.02
CA ASP A 79 4.35 -6.50 12.97
C ASP A 79 4.13 -5.17 12.24
N VAL A 80 4.89 -4.90 11.17
CA VAL A 80 4.69 -3.74 10.30
C VAL A 80 3.31 -3.77 9.65
N ALA A 81 2.87 -4.93 9.16
CA ALA A 81 1.53 -5.08 8.62
C ALA A 81 0.45 -4.81 9.68
N GLY A 82 0.66 -5.25 10.93
CA GLY A 82 -0.20 -4.95 12.08
C GLY A 82 -0.26 -3.46 12.40
N PHE A 83 0.90 -2.80 12.45
CA PHE A 83 1.01 -1.35 12.65
C PHE A 83 0.23 -0.56 11.59
N LEU A 84 0.37 -0.91 10.32
CA LEU A 84 -0.37 -0.26 9.22
C LEU A 84 -1.88 -0.51 9.30
N ALA A 85 -2.30 -1.73 9.61
CA ALA A 85 -3.71 -2.06 9.76
C ALA A 85 -4.36 -1.31 10.95
N GLY A 86 -3.67 -1.26 12.09
CA GLY A 86 -4.10 -0.48 13.25
C GLY A 86 -4.21 1.01 12.95
N TYR A 87 -3.24 1.56 12.19
CA TYR A 87 -3.29 2.94 11.74
C TYR A 87 -4.51 3.22 10.85
N ALA A 88 -4.81 2.36 9.87
CA ALA A 88 -5.95 2.53 8.98
C ALA A 88 -7.29 2.57 9.75
N VAL A 89 -7.45 1.70 10.75
CA VAL A 89 -8.63 1.68 11.63
C VAL A 89 -8.72 2.98 12.45
N ARG A 90 -7.63 3.37 13.11
CA ARG A 90 -7.60 4.57 13.97
C ARG A 90 -7.84 5.86 13.17
N ALA A 91 -7.31 5.93 11.96
CA ALA A 91 -7.52 7.04 11.03
C ALA A 91 -8.89 7.01 10.34
N ARG A 92 -9.67 5.93 10.50
CA ARG A 92 -10.92 5.66 9.77
C ARG A 92 -10.72 5.83 8.26
N ALA A 93 -9.59 5.33 7.75
CA ALA A 93 -9.25 5.46 6.34
C ALA A 93 -10.29 4.75 5.47
N PRO A 94 -10.81 5.39 4.40
CA PRO A 94 -11.80 4.79 3.50
C PRO A 94 -11.13 3.81 2.53
N VAL A 95 -10.65 2.68 3.06
CA VAL A 95 -9.96 1.64 2.28
C VAL A 95 -10.97 0.69 1.63
N LEU A 96 -10.78 0.41 0.35
CA LEU A 96 -11.37 -0.70 -0.38
C LEU A 96 -10.30 -1.79 -0.51
N PRO A 97 -10.27 -2.78 0.40
CA PRO A 97 -9.38 -3.92 0.28
C PRO A 97 -9.85 -4.84 -0.85
N HIS A 98 -9.00 -5.80 -1.22
CA HIS A 98 -9.28 -6.81 -2.26
C HIS A 98 -9.77 -6.22 -3.58
N THR A 99 -9.29 -5.03 -3.92
CA THR A 99 -9.68 -4.30 -5.12
C THR A 99 -8.43 -3.97 -5.92
N THR A 100 -8.28 -4.57 -7.09
CA THR A 100 -7.10 -4.39 -7.94
C THR A 100 -7.35 -3.28 -8.95
N VAL A 101 -6.58 -2.19 -8.89
CA VAL A 101 -6.55 -1.20 -9.97
C VAL A 101 -5.85 -1.80 -11.19
N GLN A 102 -6.58 -1.92 -12.29
CA GLN A 102 -6.08 -2.49 -13.55
C GLN A 102 -5.60 -1.42 -14.52
N ARG A 103 -6.25 -0.25 -14.51
CA ARG A 103 -5.91 0.85 -15.43
C ARG A 103 -6.39 2.20 -14.91
N VAL A 104 -5.58 3.22 -15.13
CA VAL A 104 -5.96 4.64 -14.98
C VAL A 104 -5.93 5.28 -16.36
N MET A 105 -7.01 5.97 -16.73
CA MET A 105 -7.13 6.64 -18.03
C MET A 105 -7.66 8.06 -17.84
N PRO A 106 -7.22 9.04 -18.65
CA PRO A 106 -7.87 10.35 -18.68
C PRO A 106 -9.33 10.20 -19.11
N SER A 107 -10.23 10.99 -18.50
CA SER A 107 -11.66 10.98 -18.80
C SER A 107 -12.27 12.36 -18.47
N GLY A 108 -12.46 13.19 -19.49
CA GLY A 108 -12.99 14.55 -19.30
C GLY A 108 -11.99 15.44 -18.57
N ASP A 109 -12.41 16.04 -17.46
CA ASP A 109 -11.60 16.89 -16.57
C ASP A 109 -10.90 16.10 -15.45
N GLY A 110 -10.96 14.77 -15.49
CA GLY A 110 -10.35 13.90 -14.49
C GLY A 110 -9.91 12.55 -15.06
N TYR A 111 -10.11 11.50 -14.27
CA TYR A 111 -9.64 10.14 -14.55
C TYR A 111 -10.74 9.10 -14.35
N LEU A 112 -10.68 8.06 -15.18
CA LEU A 112 -11.39 6.80 -14.98
C LEU A 112 -10.39 5.77 -14.44
N VAL A 113 -10.65 5.28 -13.24
CA VAL A 113 -9.90 4.20 -12.60
C VAL A 113 -10.69 2.91 -12.76
N ARG A 114 -10.17 1.99 -13.58
CA ARG A 114 -10.74 0.66 -13.77
C ARG A 114 -10.20 -0.29 -12.72
N THR A 115 -11.11 -0.98 -12.04
CA THR A 115 -10.78 -2.05 -11.09
C THR A 115 -11.51 -3.34 -11.44
N ASP A 116 -11.12 -4.44 -10.80
CA ASP A 116 -11.84 -5.72 -10.85
C ASP A 116 -13.20 -5.69 -10.12
N GLN A 117 -13.43 -4.73 -9.22
CA GLN A 117 -14.70 -4.53 -8.49
C GLN A 117 -15.58 -3.41 -9.10
N GLY A 118 -15.19 -2.86 -10.25
CA GLY A 118 -15.92 -1.82 -10.97
C GLY A 118 -15.15 -0.51 -11.15
N ASP A 119 -15.67 0.36 -12.02
CA ASP A 119 -14.99 1.60 -12.39
C ASP A 119 -15.33 2.76 -11.44
N LEU A 120 -14.32 3.56 -11.08
CA LEU A 120 -14.44 4.81 -10.33
C LEU A 120 -14.05 6.01 -11.21
N ARG A 121 -14.75 7.14 -11.03
CA ARG A 121 -14.37 8.43 -11.61
C ARG A 121 -13.81 9.34 -10.52
N CYS A 122 -12.75 10.06 -10.84
CA CYS A 122 -12.15 11.01 -9.91
C CYS A 122 -11.46 12.17 -10.61
N ARG A 123 -11.15 13.23 -9.85
CA ARG A 123 -10.45 14.42 -10.37
C ARG A 123 -8.94 14.27 -10.29
N ALA A 124 -8.45 13.56 -9.28
CA ALA A 124 -7.04 13.28 -9.11
C ALA A 124 -6.79 11.82 -8.71
N VAL A 125 -5.61 11.32 -9.08
CA VAL A 125 -5.13 10.01 -8.69
C VAL A 125 -3.78 10.16 -8.00
N VAL A 126 -3.63 9.52 -6.84
CA VAL A 126 -2.35 9.39 -6.15
C VAL A 126 -1.85 7.96 -6.31
N LEU A 127 -0.67 7.79 -6.89
CA LEU A 127 -0.03 6.48 -7.02
C LEU A 127 0.87 6.23 -5.81
N ALA A 128 0.46 5.31 -4.94
CA ALA A 128 1.15 4.91 -3.72
C ALA A 128 1.34 3.38 -3.64
N SER A 129 1.48 2.72 -4.80
CA SER A 129 1.51 1.26 -4.95
C SER A 129 2.85 0.60 -4.57
N GLY A 130 3.82 1.38 -4.08
CA GLY A 130 5.14 0.91 -3.68
C GLY A 130 6.07 0.59 -4.87
N ALA A 131 7.36 0.45 -4.56
CA ALA A 131 8.41 0.24 -5.56
C ALA A 131 8.63 -1.24 -5.94
N CYS A 132 8.27 -2.18 -5.05
CA CYS A 132 8.60 -3.59 -5.19
C CYS A 132 7.38 -4.45 -5.57
N SER A 133 6.47 -3.91 -6.37
CA SER A 133 5.24 -4.60 -6.77
C SER A 133 5.41 -5.50 -7.99
N ARG A 134 6.53 -5.39 -8.70
CA ARG A 134 6.89 -6.23 -9.85
C ARG A 134 8.36 -6.64 -9.74
N PRO A 135 8.69 -7.95 -9.68
CA PRO A 135 10.07 -8.39 -9.62
C PRO A 135 10.80 -8.00 -10.90
N ALA A 136 12.02 -7.48 -10.75
CA ALA A 136 12.93 -7.19 -11.86
C ALA A 136 13.92 -8.34 -12.00
N VAL A 137 13.50 -9.41 -12.68
CA VAL A 137 14.34 -10.60 -12.90
C VAL A 137 15.29 -10.32 -14.08
N PRO A 138 16.62 -10.39 -13.88
CA PRO A 138 17.58 -10.15 -14.95
C PRO A 138 17.58 -11.32 -15.95
N ARG A 139 17.85 -11.04 -17.24
CA ARG A 139 17.93 -12.08 -18.28
C ARG A 139 18.94 -13.19 -17.97
N LEU A 140 19.99 -12.88 -17.22
CA LEU A 140 20.97 -13.88 -16.77
C LEU A 140 20.31 -15.05 -16.02
N ALA A 141 19.14 -14.85 -15.39
CA ALA A 141 18.39 -15.91 -14.72
C ALA A 141 18.05 -17.09 -15.65
N ASP A 142 17.91 -16.85 -16.96
CA ASP A 142 17.65 -17.87 -17.97
C ASP A 142 18.88 -18.76 -18.24
N ASP A 143 20.08 -18.23 -17.99
CA ASP A 143 21.36 -18.91 -18.23
C ASP A 143 21.91 -19.60 -16.97
N VAL A 144 21.29 -19.38 -15.80
CA VAL A 144 21.71 -20.00 -14.55
C VAL A 144 21.46 -21.52 -14.60
N PRO A 145 22.44 -22.38 -14.27
CA PRO A 145 22.26 -23.82 -14.26
C PRO A 145 21.07 -24.26 -13.40
N ARG A 146 20.26 -25.20 -13.89
CA ARG A 146 19.06 -25.69 -13.18
C ARG A 146 19.32 -26.28 -11.79
N SER A 147 20.57 -26.65 -11.50
CA SER A 147 20.99 -27.11 -10.16
C SER A 147 21.05 -25.98 -9.12
N VAL A 148 21.05 -24.72 -9.56
CA VAL A 148 21.06 -23.55 -8.68
C VAL A 148 19.61 -23.11 -8.46
N ALA A 149 19.16 -23.16 -7.22
CA ALA A 149 17.85 -22.66 -6.85
C ALA A 149 17.81 -21.13 -7.02
N GLN A 150 16.80 -20.63 -7.73
CA GLN A 150 16.54 -19.22 -7.91
C GLN A 150 15.24 -18.86 -7.18
N TRP A 151 15.23 -17.72 -6.48
CA TRP A 151 14.09 -17.21 -5.74
C TRP A 151 13.75 -15.82 -6.29
N THR A 152 12.50 -15.61 -6.67
CA THR A 152 11.98 -14.34 -7.23
C THR A 152 10.80 -13.84 -6.42
#